data_AF-A0A961VDK0-F1
#
_entry.id   AF-A0A961VDK0-F1
#
_cell.length_a   1.000
_cell.length_b   1.000
_cell.length_c   1.000
_cell.angle_alpha   90.00
_cell.angle_beta   90.00
_cell.angle_gamma   90.00
#
_symmetry.space_group_name_H-M   'P 1'
#
loop_
_entity.id
_entity.type
_entity.pdbx_description
1 polymer ?
#
loop_
_entity_poly.entity_id
_entity_poly.type
_entity_poly.pdbx_seq_one_letter_code
_entity_poly.pdbx_strand_id
1 'polypeptide(L)'
;RVVALILVLPLLAFIADMAAILGAMMVAMVYSDIQPSIFVARLRDAADYTTLSVGFIKAPFMALMIGLVACVEGFRVEGSAESLGRQTTASVVKSIFMVIVMDGIFAVYFAAIDF
;
A
#
# COMPACT_ATOMS: atom_id res chain seq x y z
N ARG A 1 13.16 6.34 12.88
CA ARG A 1 12.63 5.06 12.37
C ARG A 1 11.26 5.24 11.71
N VAL A 2 10.25 5.80 12.39
CA VAL A 2 8.93 6.09 11.80
C VAL A 2 8.99 7.07 10.61
N VAL A 3 9.79 8.14 10.71
CA VAL A 3 9.97 9.12 9.61
C VAL A 3 10.59 8.48 8.35
N ALA A 4 11.50 7.52 8.51
CA ALA A 4 12.07 6.79 7.38
C ALA A 4 11.02 5.90 6.70
N LEU A 5 10.14 5.25 7.48
CA LEU A 5 9.02 4.47 6.93
C LEU A 5 8.02 5.35 6.16
N ILE A 6 7.74 6.55 6.66
CA ILE A 6 6.84 7.52 6.00
C ILE A 6 7.37 7.97 4.64
N LEU A 7 8.69 8.09 4.46
CA LEU A 7 9.28 8.45 3.17
C LEU A 7 9.49 7.25 2.24
N VAL A 8 9.86 6.09 2.79
CA VAL A 8 10.17 4.89 1.98
C VAL A 8 8.89 4.22 1.46
N LEU A 9 7.80 4.21 2.22
CA LEU A 9 6.57 3.53 1.81
C LEU A 9 5.89 4.13 0.56
N PRO A 10 5.78 5.47 0.41
CA PRO A 10 5.31 6.07 -0.85
C PRO A 10 6.20 5.74 -2.04
N LEU A 11 7.52 5.72 -1.86
CA LEU A 11 8.46 5.37 -2.92
C LEU A 11 8.32 3.89 -3.32
N LEU A 12 8.13 3.01 -2.34
CA LEU A 12 7.94 1.59 -2.57
C LEU A 12 6.60 1.32 -3.29
N ALA A 13 5.54 2.04 -2.90
CA ALA A 13 4.24 1.99 -3.57
C ALA A 13 4.36 2.42 -5.03
N PHE A 14 5.07 3.52 -5.31
CA PHE A 14 5.30 3.96 -6.69
C PHE A 14 6.02 2.91 -7.54
N ILE A 15 7.05 2.25 -7.00
CA ILE A 15 7.75 1.17 -7.70
C ILE A 15 6.84 -0.04 -7.91
N ALA A 16 6.01 -0.38 -6.92
CA ALA A 16 5.05 -1.47 -7.02
C ALA A 16 3.98 -1.19 -8.10
N ASP A 17 3.49 0.04 -8.20
CA ASP A 17 2.54 0.45 -9.23
C ASP A 17 3.15 0.36 -10.63
N MET A 18 4.40 0.80 -10.80
CA MET A 18 5.13 0.65 -12.07
C MET A 18 5.30 -0.82 -12.45
N ALA A 19 5.67 -1.67 -11.49
CA ALA A 19 5.78 -3.12 -11.70
C ALA A 19 4.42 -3.75 -12.04
N ALA A 20 3.35 -3.31 -11.38
CA ALA A 20 1.99 -3.77 -11.62
C ALA A 20 1.49 -3.41 -13.03
N ILE A 21 1.75 -2.17 -13.49
CA ILE A 21 1.39 -1.73 -14.85
C ILE A 21 2.14 -2.56 -15.90
N LEU A 22 3.44 -2.78 -15.72
CA LEU A 22 4.24 -3.62 -16.63
C LEU A 22 3.75 -5.07 -16.65
N GLY A 23 3.43 -5.63 -15.47
CA GLY A 23 2.86 -6.97 -15.35
C GLY A 23 1.50 -7.08 -16.03
N ALA A 24 0.60 -6.12 -15.79
CA ALA A 24 -0.70 -6.05 -16.42
C ALA A 24 -0.59 -5.90 -17.95
N MET A 25 0.37 -5.12 -18.43
CA MET A 25 0.63 -4.96 -19.86
C MET A 25 1.09 -6.28 -20.49
N MET A 26 2.03 -6.99 -19.85
CA MET A 26 2.48 -8.31 -20.35
C MET A 26 1.34 -9.32 -20.39
N VAL A 27 0.54 -9.40 -19.33
CA VAL A 27 -0.62 -10.31 -19.29
C VAL A 27 -1.65 -9.94 -20.36
N ALA A 28 -1.96 -8.66 -20.54
CA ALA A 28 -2.90 -8.20 -21.56
C ALA A 28 -2.43 -8.52 -22.98
N MET A 29 -1.13 -8.44 -23.26
CA MET A 29 -0.57 -8.86 -24.54
C MET A 29 -0.66 -10.37 -24.74
N VAL A 30 -0.27 -11.17 -23.75
CA VAL A 30 -0.16 -12.63 -23.89
C VAL A 30 -1.52 -13.33 -23.88
N TYR A 31 -2.46 -12.87 -23.05
CA TYR A 31 -3.76 -13.52 -22.87
C TYR A 31 -4.88 -12.89 -23.69
N SER A 32 -4.85 -11.57 -23.93
CA SER A 32 -5.95 -10.85 -24.57
C SER A 32 -5.60 -10.30 -25.96
N ASP A 33 -4.38 -10.55 -26.46
CA ASP A 33 -3.88 -10.07 -27.76
C ASP A 33 -4.02 -8.54 -27.93
N ILE A 34 -4.05 -7.80 -26.81
CA ILE A 34 -4.22 -6.35 -26.82
C ILE A 34 -2.88 -5.71 -27.15
N GLN A 35 -2.83 -4.90 -28.20
CA GLN A 35 -1.63 -4.15 -28.53
C GLN A 35 -1.25 -3.18 -27.40
N PRO A 36 0.06 -3.03 -27.07
CA PRO A 36 0.54 -2.10 -26.05
C PRO A 36 0.04 -0.67 -26.22
N SER A 37 -0.14 -0.21 -27.47
CA SER A 37 -0.68 1.11 -27.81
C SER A 37 -2.11 1.31 -27.29
N ILE A 38 -2.96 0.28 -27.42
CA ILE A 38 -4.34 0.28 -26.92
C ILE A 38 -4.35 0.20 -25.40
N PHE A 39 -3.48 -0.62 -24.81
CA PHE A 39 -3.36 -0.72 -23.35
C PHE A 39 -3.00 0.64 -22.73
N VAL A 40 -2.02 1.36 -23.28
CA VAL A 40 -1.61 2.69 -22.77
C VAL A 40 -2.72 3.72 -22.96
N ALA A 41 -3.44 3.69 -24.07
CA ALA A 41 -4.58 4.59 -24.29
C ALA A 41 -5.69 4.36 -23.25
N ARG A 42 -6.05 3.10 -22.99
CA ARG A 42 -7.05 2.73 -21.97
C ARG A 42 -6.57 3.01 -20.56
N LEU A 43 -5.29 2.79 -20.29
CA LEU A 43 -4.68 3.15 -19.01
C LEU A 43 -4.79 4.65 -18.77
N ARG A 44 -4.58 5.49 -19.79
CA ARG A 44 -4.68 6.94 -19.68
C ARG A 44 -6.12 7.43 -19.51
N ASP A 45 -7.09 6.77 -20.14
CA ASP A 45 -8.52 7.06 -19.95
C ASP A 45 -9.01 6.63 -18.55
N ALA A 46 -8.48 5.54 -17.99
CA ALA A 46 -8.89 5.01 -16.69
C ALA A 46 -8.10 5.62 -15.51
N ALA A 47 -6.85 6.03 -15.74
CA ALA A 47 -5.99 6.65 -14.73
C ALA A 47 -6.14 8.17 -14.79
N ASP A 48 -7.16 8.68 -14.11
CA ASP A 48 -7.29 10.12 -13.88
C ASP A 48 -6.25 10.58 -12.82
N TYR A 49 -5.85 11.86 -12.89
CA TYR A 49 -4.86 12.47 -11.97
C TYR A 49 -5.28 12.39 -10.50
N THR A 50 -6.57 12.25 -10.28
CA THR A 50 -7.29 12.03 -9.03
C THR A 50 -6.96 10.68 -8.39
N THR A 51 -6.80 9.60 -9.16
CA THR A 51 -6.44 8.27 -8.61
C THR A 51 -5.02 8.26 -8.03
N LEU A 52 -4.10 8.97 -8.70
CA LEU A 52 -2.72 9.16 -8.25
C LEU A 52 -2.66 10.00 -6.96
N SER A 53 -3.38 11.13 -6.90
CA SER A 53 -3.36 12.00 -5.73
C SER A 53 -3.97 11.34 -4.49
N VAL A 54 -5.02 10.52 -4.66
CA VAL A 54 -5.60 9.71 -3.58
C VAL A 54 -4.60 8.69 -3.02
N GLY A 55 -3.86 8.01 -3.88
CA GLY A 55 -2.80 7.08 -3.47
C GLY A 55 -1.69 7.76 -2.67
N PHE A 56 -1.23 8.92 -3.14
CA PHE A 56 -0.21 9.72 -2.45
C PHE A 56 -0.69 10.26 -1.09
N ILE A 57 -1.97 10.59 -0.94
CA ILE A 57 -2.54 11.01 0.33
C ILE A 57 -2.68 9.83 1.30
N LYS A 58 -3.10 8.65 0.84
CA LYS A 58 -3.25 7.45 1.68
C LYS A 58 -1.92 6.91 2.22
N ALA A 59 -0.89 6.89 1.37
CA ALA A 59 0.41 6.28 1.66
C ALA A 59 1.05 6.73 3.00
N PRO A 60 1.14 8.03 3.34
CA PRO A 60 1.72 8.47 4.61
C PRO A 60 0.89 8.05 5.84
N PHE A 61 -0.43 7.99 5.76
CA PHE A 61 -1.27 7.53 6.88
C PHE A 61 -1.06 6.04 7.16
N MET A 62 -1.00 5.22 6.11
CA MET A 62 -0.67 3.80 6.26
C MET A 62 0.72 3.60 6.84
N ALA A 63 1.70 4.37 6.35
CA ALA A 63 3.07 4.31 6.84
C ALA A 63 3.20 4.69 8.33
N LEU A 64 2.48 5.73 8.76
CA LEU A 64 2.44 6.16 10.14
C LEU A 64 1.85 5.08 11.05
N MET A 65 0.75 4.43 10.63
CA MET A 65 0.12 3.36 11.41
C MET A 65 1.02 2.14 11.58
N ILE A 66 1.64 1.68 10.50
CA ILE A 66 2.58 0.54 10.55
C ILE A 66 3.73 0.88 11.48
N GLY A 67 4.28 2.10 11.38
CA GLY A 67 5.35 2.58 12.25
C GLY A 67 4.95 2.62 13.73
N LEU A 68 3.75 3.09 14.04
CA LEU A 68 3.21 3.14 15.41
C LEU A 68 3.02 1.75 16.01
N VAL A 69 2.35 0.84 15.28
CA VAL A 69 2.13 -0.54 15.74
C VAL A 69 3.47 -1.25 15.95
N ALA A 70 4.41 -1.09 15.03
CA ALA A 70 5.74 -1.66 15.15
C ALA A 70 6.52 -1.12 16.36
N CYS A 71 6.41 0.18 16.65
CA CYS A 71 7.04 0.77 17.83
C CYS A 71 6.40 0.26 19.12
N VAL A 72 5.07 0.18 19.20
CA VAL A 72 4.35 -0.28 20.40
C VAL A 72 4.70 -1.71 20.74
N GLU A 73 4.68 -2.62 19.76
CA GLU A 73 5.02 -4.02 20.00
C GLU A 73 6.53 -4.21 20.25
N GLY A 74 7.38 -3.35 19.65
CA GLY A 74 8.81 -3.32 19.94
C GLY A 74 9.16 -2.91 21.37
N PHE A 75 8.37 -2.02 22.00
CA PHE A 75 8.54 -1.64 23.40
C PHE A 75 8.03 -2.70 24.40
N ARG A 76 7.24 -3.67 23.95
CA ARG A 76 6.67 -4.76 24.78
C ARG A 76 7.52 -6.03 24.80
N VAL A 77 8.76 -5.97 24.33
CA VAL A 77 9.67 -7.12 24.31
C VAL A 77 10.33 -7.29 25.68
N GLU A 78 10.07 -8.41 26.36
CA GLU A 78 10.55 -8.68 27.73
C GLU A 78 11.93 -9.36 27.76
N GLY A 79 12.87 -8.92 26.92
CA GLY A 79 14.29 -9.32 26.98
C GLY A 79 14.63 -10.76 26.57
N SER A 80 13.65 -11.64 26.34
CA SER A 80 13.89 -13.01 25.82
C SER A 80 13.71 -13.09 24.30
N ALA A 81 14.49 -13.93 23.63
CA ALA A 81 14.38 -14.17 22.19
C ALA A 81 13.01 -14.76 21.79
N GLU A 82 12.40 -15.56 22.66
CA GLU A 82 11.06 -16.10 22.48
C GLU A 82 9.98 -15.00 22.56
N SER A 83 10.10 -14.07 23.52
CA SER A 83 9.24 -12.90 23.59
C SER A 83 9.41 -12.01 22.35
N LEU A 84 10.63 -11.86 21.84
CA LEU A 84 10.90 -11.06 20.63
C LEU A 84 10.18 -11.66 19.42
N GLY A 85 10.27 -12.97 19.20
CA GLY A 85 9.56 -13.66 18.11
C GLY A 85 8.04 -13.48 18.21
N ARG A 86 7.48 -13.66 19.41
CA ARG A 86 6.02 -13.51 19.64
C ARG A 86 5.54 -12.09 19.38
N GLN A 87 6.25 -11.07 19.87
CA GLN A 87 5.87 -9.66 19.64
C GLN A 87 6.05 -9.26 18.17
N THR A 88 7.04 -9.81 17.47
CA THR A 88 7.27 -9.50 16.05
C THR A 88 6.14 -10.05 15.18
N THR A 89 5.70 -11.30 15.41
CA THR A 89 4.55 -11.88 14.69
C THR A 89 3.25 -11.15 15.02
N ALA A 90 3.03 -10.80 16.30
CA ALA A 90 1.86 -10.02 16.70
C ALA A 90 1.86 -8.62 16.05
N SER A 91 3.03 -7.99 15.94
CA SER A 91 3.21 -6.70 15.27
C SER A 91 2.81 -6.76 13.79
N VAL A 92 3.24 -7.78 13.06
CA VAL A 92 2.89 -7.96 11.64
C VAL A 92 1.38 -8.13 11.48
N VAL A 93 0.76 -9.03 12.25
CA VAL A 93 -0.68 -9.30 12.15
C VAL A 93 -1.51 -8.05 12.49
N LYS A 94 -1.19 -7.36 13.59
CA LYS A 94 -1.88 -6.13 14.00
C LYS A 94 -1.70 -5.02 12.97
N SER A 95 -0.50 -4.87 12.40
CA SER A 95 -0.23 -3.86 11.39
C SER A 95 -1.04 -4.11 10.12
N ILE A 96 -1.06 -5.34 9.61
CA ILE A 96 -1.83 -5.70 8.40
C ILE A 96 -3.33 -5.47 8.63
N PHE A 97 -3.86 -5.93 9.76
CA PHE A 97 -5.27 -5.73 10.10
C PHE A 97 -5.64 -4.25 10.14
N MET A 98 -4.82 -3.43 10.78
CA MET A 98 -5.07 -1.99 10.92
C MET A 98 -4.99 -1.26 9.58
N VAL A 99 -4.08 -1.68 8.69
CA VAL A 99 -3.98 -1.15 7.32
C VAL A 99 -5.23 -1.49 6.51
N ILE A 100 -5.73 -2.72 6.57
CA ILE A 100 -6.95 -3.14 5.86
C ILE A 100 -8.17 -2.34 6.34
N VAL A 101 -8.34 -2.18 7.65
CA VAL A 101 -9.46 -1.40 8.22
C VAL A 101 -9.37 0.06 7.78
N MET A 102 -8.18 0.66 7.84
CA MET A 102 -7.96 2.03 7.40
C MET A 102 -8.27 2.19 5.89
N ASP A 103 -7.82 1.24 5.07
CA ASP A 103 -8.07 1.26 3.63
C ASP A 103 -9.57 1.23 3.31
N GLY A 104 -10.32 0.37 4.02
CA GLY A 104 -11.78 0.28 3.91
C GLY A 104 -12.49 1.57 4.31
N ILE A 105 -12.05 2.23 5.39
CA ILE A 105 -12.61 3.53 5.81
C ILE A 105 -12.40 4.57 4.70
N PHE A 106 -11.19 4.65 4.16
CA PHE A 106 -10.93 5.57 3.06
C PHE A 106 -11.71 5.20 1.79
N ALA A 107 -11.86 3.91 1.48
CA ALA A 107 -12.63 3.47 0.31
C ALA A 107 -14.09 3.93 0.41
N VAL A 108 -14.72 3.75 1.56
CA VAL A 108 -16.09 4.25 1.83
C VAL A 108 -16.14 5.77 1.77
N TYR A 109 -15.13 6.45 2.31
CA TYR A 109 -15.04 7.92 2.27
C TYR A 109 -14.94 8.47 0.84
N PHE A 110 -14.08 7.89 -0.01
CA PHE A 110 -13.98 8.29 -1.42
C PHE A 110 -15.25 7.98 -2.20
N ALA A 111 -15.84 6.80 -1.99
CA ALA A 111 -17.11 6.44 -2.61
C ALA A 111 -18.27 7.37 -2.20
N ALA A 112 -18.28 7.87 -0.95
CA ALA A 112 -19.30 8.78 -0.47
C ALA A 112 -19.18 10.22 -1.02
N ILE A 113 -18.03 10.58 -1.60
CA ILE A 113 -17.77 11.91 -2.18
C ILE A 113 -17.99 11.90 -3.71
N ASP A 114 -18.58 10.83 -4.26
CA ASP A 114 -18.75 10.61 -5.71
C ASP A 114 -17.42 10.76 -6.48
N PHE A 115 -16.40 10.08 -5.97
CA PHE A 115 -15.09 9.90 -6.60
C PHE A 115 -15.00 8.56 -7.34
#